data_AF-A0A9E5YDB2-F1
#
_entry.id   AF-A0A9E5YDB2-F1
#
_cell.length_a   1.000
_cell.length_b   1.000
_cell.length_c   1.000
_cell.angle_alpha   90.00
_cell.angle_beta   90.00
_cell.angle_gamma   90.00
#
_symmetry.space_group_name_H-M   'P 1'
#
loop_
_entity.id
_entity.type
_entity.pdbx_description
1 polymer ?
#
loop_
_entity_poly.entity_id
_entity_poly.type
_entity_poly.pdbx_seq_one_letter_code
_entity_poly.pdbx_strand_id
1 'polypeptide(L)'
;MKIRNLLFTQSRLQRRYMRLIEISLAVPALIVGGCLYYLVFYMMAEQLAIPEFIAVVLFPVVRKINIILLIVLPIVFIVLFWIGLIVSHKLAGPVDRLNRELSEIARGDHKRRIKLRKGDELEPAAESVNKILDKLEGKGN
;
A
#
# COMPACT_ATOMS: atom_id res chain seq x y z
N MET A 1 20.54 -16.24 -0.73
CA MET A 1 19.42 -15.28 -0.90
C MET A 1 19.61 -14.14 0.10
N LYS A 2 20.17 -12.99 -0.34
CA LYS A 2 20.60 -11.88 0.54
C LYS A 2 19.39 -11.06 0.99
N ILE A 3 18.83 -11.39 2.15
CA ILE A 3 17.77 -10.64 2.85
C ILE A 3 18.32 -9.34 3.49
N ARG A 4 19.65 -9.19 3.54
CA ARG A 4 20.33 -8.20 4.41
C ARG A 4 20.32 -6.74 3.94
N ASN A 5 19.98 -6.45 2.67
CA ASN A 5 20.00 -5.07 2.13
C ASN A 5 18.61 -4.54 1.73
N LEU A 6 17.53 -5.27 2.01
CA LEU A 6 16.20 -4.93 1.51
C LEU A 6 15.41 -3.94 2.38
N LEU A 7 15.90 -3.56 3.57
CA LEU A 7 15.11 -2.78 4.53
C LEU A 7 15.33 -1.25 4.47
N PHE A 8 16.25 -0.71 3.65
CA PHE A 8 16.71 0.68 3.81
C PHE A 8 17.10 1.46 2.53
N THR A 9 16.42 1.27 1.39
CA THR A 9 16.40 2.35 0.37
C THR A 9 15.25 3.29 0.68
N GLN A 10 15.52 4.34 1.43
CA GLN A 10 14.56 5.39 1.84
C GLN A 10 14.09 6.26 0.67
N SER A 11 13.61 5.67 -0.43
CA SER A 11 13.01 6.47 -1.49
C SER A 11 11.78 7.16 -0.89
N ARG A 12 11.72 8.49 -1.02
CA ARG A 12 10.57 9.31 -0.55
C ARG A 12 9.25 8.74 -1.07
N LEU A 13 9.32 8.09 -2.24
CA LEU A 13 8.25 7.38 -2.90
C LEU A 13 7.73 6.18 -2.07
N GLN A 14 8.59 5.27 -1.62
CA GLN A 14 8.20 4.10 -0.82
C GLN A 14 7.40 4.52 0.42
N ARG A 15 7.91 5.48 1.20
CA ARG A 15 7.22 5.99 2.41
C ARG A 15 5.90 6.69 2.10
N ARG A 16 5.78 7.33 0.93
CA ARG A 16 4.52 7.96 0.48
C ARG A 16 3.48 6.90 0.14
N TYR A 17 3.85 5.86 -0.60
CA TYR A 17 2.94 4.76 -0.94
C TYR A 17 2.55 3.91 0.27
N MET A 18 3.49 3.57 1.16
CA MET A 18 3.15 2.81 2.36
C MET A 18 2.11 3.53 3.23
N ARG A 19 2.31 4.84 3.49
CA ARG A 19 1.34 5.64 4.25
C ARG A 19 0.00 5.75 3.54
N LEU A 20 -0.02 5.86 2.20
CA LEU A 20 -1.28 5.87 1.45
C LEU A 20 -2.03 4.54 1.58
N ILE A 21 -1.33 3.41 1.49
CA ILE A 21 -1.93 2.08 1.65
C ILE A 21 -2.47 1.93 3.07
N GLU A 22 -1.66 2.25 4.09
CA GLU A 22 -2.08 2.20 5.50
C GLU A 22 -3.34 3.07 5.75
N ILE A 23 -3.35 4.32 5.29
CA ILE A 23 -4.50 5.23 5.48
C ILE A 23 -5.73 4.72 4.72
N SER A 24 -5.56 4.29 3.47
CA SER A 24 -6.66 3.78 2.64
C SER A 24 -7.37 2.58 3.26
N LEU A 25 -6.67 1.86 4.13
CA LEU A 25 -7.19 0.68 4.78
C LEU A 25 -7.72 0.97 6.20
N ALA A 26 -7.03 1.84 6.93
CA ALA A 26 -7.44 2.26 8.26
C ALA A 26 -8.75 3.06 8.24
N VAL A 27 -8.92 3.97 7.27
CA VAL A 27 -10.11 4.85 7.20
C VAL A 27 -11.40 4.04 7.03
N PRO A 28 -11.55 3.15 6.04
CA PRO A 28 -12.74 2.31 5.92
C PRO A 28 -12.98 1.42 7.13
N ALA A 29 -11.91 0.85 7.72
CA ALA A 29 -12.05 0.01 8.91
C ALA A 29 -12.62 0.79 10.11
N LEU A 30 -12.16 2.03 10.31
CA LEU A 30 -12.68 2.91 11.35
C LEU A 30 -14.12 3.35 11.07
N ILE A 31 -14.46 3.65 9.81
CA ILE A 31 -15.83 4.00 9.41
C ILE A 31 -16.77 2.83 9.67
N VAL A 32 -16.44 1.63 9.16
CA VAL A 32 -17.26 0.43 9.35
C VAL A 32 -17.40 0.09 10.83
N GLY A 33 -16.29 0.11 11.58
CA GLY A 33 -16.31 -0.10 13.03
C GLY A 33 -17.21 0.92 13.75
N GLY A 34 -17.08 2.20 13.41
CA GLY A 34 -17.90 3.28 13.97
C GLY A 34 -19.39 3.11 13.65
N CYS A 35 -19.73 2.78 12.40
CA CYS A 35 -21.11 2.50 11.98
C CYS A 35 -21.71 1.32 12.74
N LEU A 36 -20.95 0.24 12.94
CA LEU A 36 -21.40 -0.92 13.71
C LEU A 36 -21.64 -0.57 15.18
N TYR A 37 -20.71 0.18 15.81
CA TYR A 37 -20.91 0.64 17.18
C TYR A 37 -22.09 1.58 17.33
N TYR A 38 -22.28 2.49 16.39
CA TYR A 38 -23.44 3.37 16.36
C TYR A 38 -24.75 2.58 16.26
N LEU A 39 -24.82 1.58 15.38
CA LEU A 39 -26.01 0.74 15.22
C LEU A 39 -26.31 -0.07 16.49
N VAL A 40 -25.28 -0.65 17.11
CA VAL A 40 -25.42 -1.32 18.41
C VAL A 40 -25.97 -0.36 19.46
N PHE A 41 -25.40 0.84 19.57
CA PHE A 41 -25.84 1.84 20.54
C PHE A 41 -27.28 2.32 20.28
N TYR A 42 -27.64 2.53 19.02
CA TYR A 42 -28.99 2.88 18.61
C TYR A 42 -30.01 1.79 19.00
N MET A 43 -29.70 0.53 18.71
CA MET A 43 -30.53 -0.61 19.13
C MET A 43 -30.67 -0.69 20.66
N MET A 44 -29.59 -0.40 21.40
CA MET A 44 -29.63 -0.37 22.87
C MET A 44 -30.54 0.73 23.41
N ALA A 45 -30.52 1.91 22.79
CA ALA A 45 -31.32 3.05 23.18
C ALA A 45 -32.82 2.83 22.92
N GLU A 46 -33.21 2.19 21.81
CA GLU A 46 -34.62 1.84 21.56
C GLU A 46 -35.13 0.75 22.51
N GLN A 47 -34.30 -0.24 22.85
CA GLN A 47 -34.68 -1.38 23.67
C GLN A 47 -34.57 -1.11 25.18
N LEU A 48 -34.26 0.14 25.59
CA LEU A 48 -33.99 0.53 26.98
C LEU A 48 -35.14 0.25 27.96
N ALA A 49 -36.36 0.07 27.45
CA ALA A 49 -37.53 -0.32 28.24
C ALA A 49 -37.56 -1.80 28.67
N ILE A 50 -36.65 -2.64 28.14
CA ILE A 50 -36.58 -4.10 28.42
C ILE A 50 -35.16 -4.48 28.87
N PRO A 51 -34.84 -4.33 30.18
CA PRO A 51 -33.50 -4.58 30.72
C PRO A 51 -32.97 -6.00 30.46
N GLU A 52 -33.89 -6.98 30.38
CA GLU A 52 -33.58 -8.40 30.18
C GLU A 52 -33.02 -8.68 28.78
N PHE A 53 -33.53 -8.00 27.75
CA PHE A 53 -33.06 -8.18 26.37
C PHE A 53 -31.62 -7.66 26.20
N ILE A 54 -31.31 -6.53 26.83
CA ILE A 54 -29.96 -5.93 26.82
C ILE A 54 -28.95 -6.87 27.47
N ALA A 55 -29.29 -7.40 28.64
CA ALA A 55 -28.39 -8.21 29.44
C ALA A 55 -28.12 -9.59 28.82
N VAL A 56 -29.15 -10.25 28.31
CA VAL A 56 -29.09 -11.65 27.85
C VAL A 56 -28.65 -11.75 26.39
N VAL A 57 -29.05 -10.81 25.53
CA VAL A 57 -28.83 -10.90 24.08
C VAL A 57 -27.69 -9.99 23.63
N LEU A 58 -27.72 -8.71 23.99
CA LEU A 58 -26.79 -7.72 23.42
C LEU A 58 -25.40 -7.74 24.06
N PHE A 59 -25.25 -7.78 25.39
CA PHE A 59 -23.92 -7.83 26.01
C PHE A 59 -23.02 -8.98 25.53
N PRO A 60 -23.48 -10.24 25.43
CA PRO A 60 -22.62 -11.32 24.95
C PRO A 60 -22.26 -11.15 23.47
N VAL A 61 -23.16 -10.60 22.65
CA VAL A 61 -22.90 -10.31 21.24
C VAL A 61 -21.84 -9.21 21.10
N VAL A 62 -22.00 -8.08 21.81
CA VAL A 62 -21.03 -6.98 21.81
C VAL A 62 -19.67 -7.45 22.32
N ARG A 63 -19.64 -8.24 23.40
CA ARG A 63 -18.40 -8.80 23.94
C ARG A 63 -17.71 -9.72 22.94
N LYS A 64 -18.44 -10.60 22.25
CA LYS A 64 -17.88 -11.45 21.19
C LYS A 64 -17.32 -10.62 20.03
N ILE A 65 -18.07 -9.63 19.55
CA ILE A 65 -17.62 -8.72 18.48
C ILE A 65 -16.34 -7.98 18.90
N ASN A 66 -16.29 -7.45 20.12
CA ASN A 66 -15.11 -6.76 20.65
C ASN A 66 -13.88 -7.68 20.71
N ILE A 67 -14.04 -8.92 21.19
CA ILE A 67 -12.94 -9.90 21.24
C ILE A 67 -12.45 -10.24 19.83
N ILE A 68 -13.37 -10.47 18.89
CA ILE A 68 -13.03 -10.75 17.49
C ILE A 68 -12.28 -9.55 16.89
N LEU A 69 -12.78 -8.33 17.07
CA LEU A 69 -12.10 -7.12 16.58
C LEU A 69 -10.72 -6.95 17.19
N LEU A 70 -10.58 -7.16 18.51
CA LEU A 70 -9.32 -7.02 19.23
C LEU A 70 -8.24 -8.01 18.74
N ILE A 71 -8.64 -9.18 18.26
CA ILE A 71 -7.71 -10.21 17.74
C ILE A 71 -7.50 -10.07 16.23
N VAL A 72 -8.58 -9.97 15.46
CA VAL A 72 -8.52 -10.02 13.99
C VAL A 72 -7.99 -8.72 13.41
N LEU A 73 -8.37 -7.56 13.96
CA LEU A 73 -7.99 -6.27 13.39
C LEU A 73 -6.46 -6.08 13.37
N PRO A 74 -5.70 -6.33 14.47
CA PRO A 74 -4.24 -6.25 14.43
C PRO A 74 -3.61 -7.24 13.43
N ILE A 75 -4.14 -8.47 13.33
CA ILE A 75 -3.62 -9.47 12.39
C ILE A 75 -3.79 -8.97 10.94
N VAL A 76 -4.97 -8.45 10.60
CA VAL A 76 -5.25 -7.87 9.28
C VAL A 76 -4.31 -6.71 8.98
N PHE A 77 -4.09 -5.79 9.94
CA PHE A 77 -3.14 -4.70 9.79
C PHE A 77 -1.71 -5.19 9.54
N ILE A 78 -1.24 -6.18 10.31
CA ILE A 78 0.10 -6.75 10.14
C ILE A 78 0.26 -7.39 8.76
N VAL A 79 -0.69 -8.22 8.34
CA VAL A 79 -0.66 -8.89 7.02
C VAL A 79 -0.60 -7.84 5.91
N LEU A 80 -1.43 -6.80 5.99
CA LEU A 80 -1.50 -5.78 4.95
C LEU A 80 -0.29 -4.85 4.95
N PHE A 81 0.29 -4.58 6.12
CA PHE A 81 1.59 -3.89 6.22
C PHE A 81 2.70 -4.68 5.49
N TRP A 82 2.76 -6.00 5.69
CA TRP A 82 3.73 -6.86 4.99
C TRP A 82 3.50 -6.88 3.48
N ILE A 83 2.24 -6.98 3.03
CA ILE A 83 1.90 -6.90 1.59
C ILE A 83 2.31 -5.55 1.02
N GLY A 84 1.98 -4.45 1.71
CA GLY A 84 2.32 -3.09 1.32
C GLY A 84 3.83 -2.89 1.20
N LEU A 85 4.62 -3.45 2.12
CA LEU A 85 6.07 -3.45 2.05
C LEU A 85 6.58 -4.15 0.77
N ILE A 86 6.09 -5.37 0.50
CA ILE A 86 6.52 -6.16 -0.67
C ILE A 86 6.20 -5.42 -1.97
N VAL A 87 4.97 -4.90 -2.10
CA VAL A 87 4.53 -4.14 -3.28
C VAL A 87 5.35 -2.87 -3.44
N SER A 88 5.58 -2.13 -2.36
CA SER A 88 6.35 -0.90 -2.39
C SER A 88 7.81 -1.13 -2.82
N HIS A 89 8.43 -2.23 -2.36
CA HIS A 89 9.77 -2.61 -2.78
C HIS A 89 9.87 -2.95 -4.27
N LYS A 90 8.85 -3.63 -4.81
CA LYS A 90 8.82 -3.98 -6.24
C LYS A 90 8.79 -2.73 -7.13
N LEU A 91 8.16 -1.64 -6.67
CA LEU A 91 8.07 -0.38 -7.43
C LEU A 91 9.24 0.57 -7.19
N ALA A 92 9.71 0.70 -5.95
CA ALA A 92 10.77 1.66 -5.59
C ALA A 92 12.09 1.40 -6.34
N GLY A 93 12.47 0.12 -6.50
CA GLY A 93 13.72 -0.25 -7.18
C GLY A 93 13.79 0.20 -8.65
N PRO A 94 12.78 -0.15 -9.49
CA PRO A 94 12.71 0.32 -10.87
C PRO A 94 12.63 1.84 -11.00
N VAL A 95 11.89 2.53 -10.11
CA VAL A 95 11.81 4.01 -10.13
C VAL A 95 13.16 4.66 -9.83
N ASP A 96 13.84 4.22 -8.77
CA ASP A 96 15.13 4.79 -8.39
C ASP A 96 16.19 4.56 -9.48
N ARG A 97 16.15 3.37 -10.11
CA ARG A 97 17.00 3.08 -11.28
C ARG A 97 16.68 4.00 -12.45
N LEU A 98 15.40 4.12 -12.83
CA LEU A 98 14.97 4.98 -13.93
C LEU A 98 15.41 6.43 -13.72
N ASN A 99 15.19 6.99 -12.53
CA ASN A 99 15.63 8.35 -12.19
C ASN A 99 17.14 8.53 -12.30
N ARG A 100 17.92 7.56 -11.83
CA ARG A 100 19.38 7.59 -11.94
C ARG A 100 19.84 7.53 -13.40
N GLU A 101 19.26 6.66 -14.21
CA GLU A 101 19.59 6.55 -15.64
C GLU A 101 19.25 7.85 -16.38
N LEU A 102 18.06 8.40 -16.16
CA LEU A 102 17.64 9.68 -16.73
C LEU A 102 18.54 10.84 -16.30
N SER A 103 19.00 10.87 -15.05
CA SER A 103 19.91 11.91 -14.58
C SER A 103 21.28 11.87 -15.27
N GLU A 104 21.80 10.70 -15.63
CA GLU A 104 23.07 10.60 -16.38
C GLU A 104 22.86 10.95 -17.86
N ILE A 105 21.72 10.55 -18.45
CA ILE A 105 21.34 10.96 -19.81
C ILE A 105 21.25 12.49 -19.90
N ALA A 106 20.61 13.13 -18.92
CA ALA A 106 20.48 14.58 -18.85
C ALA A 106 21.83 15.33 -18.73
N ARG A 107 22.91 14.64 -18.30
CA ARG A 107 24.28 15.19 -18.26
C ARG A 107 25.01 15.08 -19.60
N GLY A 108 24.37 14.52 -20.63
CA GLY A 108 24.90 14.44 -21.99
C GLY A 108 25.34 13.05 -22.44
N ASP A 109 25.21 12.01 -21.61
CA ASP A 109 25.50 10.63 -22.02
C ASP A 109 24.29 9.99 -22.73
N HIS A 110 24.07 10.40 -23.98
CA HIS A 110 22.96 9.90 -24.80
C HIS A 110 23.20 8.50 -25.39
N LYS A 111 24.41 7.95 -25.24
CA LYS A 111 24.77 6.57 -25.64
C LYS A 111 24.24 5.52 -24.68
N ARG A 112 23.82 5.96 -23.49
CA ARG A 112 23.25 5.09 -22.47
C ARG A 112 21.88 4.58 -22.89
N ARG A 113 21.51 3.37 -22.46
CA ARG A 113 20.17 2.80 -22.63
C ARG A 113 19.67 2.30 -21.30
N ILE A 114 18.43 2.65 -20.99
CA ILE A 114 17.76 2.30 -19.74
C ILE A 114 17.34 0.84 -19.83
N LYS A 115 17.84 -0.01 -18.92
CA LYS A 115 17.47 -1.44 -18.85
C LYS A 115 16.89 -1.78 -17.49
N LEU A 116 15.58 -2.01 -17.47
CA LEU A 116 14.85 -2.52 -16.31
C LEU A 116 14.74 -4.05 -16.38
N ARG A 117 14.27 -4.70 -15.31
CA ARG A 117 14.06 -6.16 -15.32
C ARG A 117 12.79 -6.45 -16.11
N LYS A 118 12.78 -7.58 -16.83
CA LYS A 118 11.59 -8.03 -17.56
C LYS A 118 10.40 -8.17 -16.61
N GLY A 119 9.26 -7.58 -16.97
CA GLY A 119 8.05 -7.60 -16.15
C GLY A 119 8.04 -6.57 -15.02
N ASP A 120 8.98 -5.62 -15.00
CA ASP A 120 8.84 -4.40 -14.20
C ASP A 120 7.79 -3.50 -14.87
N GLU A 121 6.87 -2.92 -14.08
CA GLU A 121 5.79 -2.05 -14.56
C GLU A 121 6.30 -0.82 -15.35
N LEU A 122 7.55 -0.42 -15.15
CA LEU A 122 8.18 0.73 -15.80
C LEU A 122 8.94 0.37 -17.09
N GLU A 123 8.98 -0.90 -17.48
CA GLU A 123 9.65 -1.36 -18.71
C GLU A 123 9.17 -0.60 -19.97
N PRO A 124 7.85 -0.37 -20.19
CA PRO A 124 7.38 0.41 -21.34
C PRO A 124 7.89 1.86 -21.35
N ALA A 125 8.06 2.47 -20.17
CA ALA A 125 8.58 3.81 -20.04
C ALA A 125 10.08 3.84 -20.39
N ALA A 126 10.85 2.87 -19.90
CA ALA A 126 12.26 2.72 -20.25
C ALA A 126 12.46 2.50 -21.76
N GLU A 127 11.62 1.67 -22.39
CA GLU A 127 11.64 1.45 -23.84
C GLU A 127 11.32 2.73 -24.63
N SER A 128 10.33 3.50 -24.18
CA SER A 128 9.96 4.76 -24.83
C SER A 128 11.11 5.77 -24.78
N VAL A 129 11.83 5.86 -23.65
CA VAL A 129 13.03 6.70 -23.53
C VAL A 129 14.14 6.20 -24.45
N ASN A 130 14.39 4.90 -24.50
CA ASN A 130 15.40 4.33 -25.40
C ASN A 130 15.12 4.65 -26.87
N LYS A 131 13.86 4.56 -27.31
CA LYS A 131 13.46 4.95 -28.68
C LYS A 131 13.73 6.42 -28.98
N ILE A 132 13.56 7.31 -28.01
CA ILE A 132 13.90 8.73 -28.16
C ILE A 132 15.41 8.89 -28.34
N LEU A 133 16.21 8.20 -27.52
CA LEU A 133 17.67 8.23 -27.63
C LEU A 133 18.17 7.67 -28.96
N ASP A 134 17.57 6.59 -29.46
CA ASP A 134 17.89 6.01 -30.77
C ASP A 134 17.65 7.03 -31.91
N LYS A 135 16.56 7.80 -31.84
CA LYS A 135 16.27 8.87 -32.81
C LYS A 135 17.28 10.01 -32.72
N LEU A 136 17.66 10.42 -31.51
CA LEU A 136 18.66 11.48 -31.29
C LEU A 136 20.06 11.09 -31.78
N GLU A 137 20.38 9.79 -31.75
CA GLU A 137 21.64 9.26 -32.29
C GLU A 137 21.62 9.01 -33.80
N GLY A 138 20.51 9.30 -34.50
CA GLY A 138 20.38 9.01 -35.93
C GLY A 138 20.33 7.51 -36.25
N LYS A 139 20.01 6.65 -35.28
CA LYS A 139 19.78 5.21 -35.49
C LYS A 139 18.33 4.88 -35.86
N GLY A 140 17.46 5.89 -35.96
CA GLY A 140 16.09 5.73 -36.42
C GLY A 140 16.00 5.75 -37.94
N ASN A 141 16.10 4.57 -38.57
CA ASN A 141 15.45 4.28 -39.84
C ASN A 141 14.16 3.50 -39.57
#